data_AF-A0A3B6KMH1-F1
#
_entry.id   AF-A0A3B6KMH1-F1
#
_cell.length_a   1.000
_cell.length_b   1.000
_cell.length_c   1.000
_cell.angle_alpha   90.00
_cell.angle_beta   90.00
_cell.angle_gamma   90.00
#
_symmetry.space_group_name_H-M   'P 1'
#
loop_
_entity.id
_entity.type
_entity.pdbx_description
1 polymer ?
#
loop_
_entity_poly.entity_id
_entity_poly.type
_entity_poly.pdbx_seq_one_letter_code
_entity_poly.pdbx_strand_id
1 'polypeptide(L)'
;MGSAVETLCGQAYGANKFDMLGIYMQRSTVLLMATGIPLAVLYAFSRPILILLGESPEIASAAAIFVYGLIPQIFAYAANFPIQKFMQAQSIMAPSAYISTATLAVHLILSYLVVYKFGLGLLGASLMLSISWWIIVIGQFIYIVTSSRCRLTWTGFSIQAFSGLPEFFKLSLASAIMLCLETWYFQILVLIAGLLKDPEMALASLSVCMTISGWVFMISVGFNAAASVRVSNELGAGNPKSAAFSVVVVTVLSFILAAIISIVILFFRDYISYIYTGGDDVAAAVSKLTPLLALTLILNGIQPVLSGVAVGCGWQAFVAYVNVGCYYVVGIPLGCLLGFYFDLGAAVRHPRMVLDNLPHPDQSCISLFFTYNSG
;
A
#
# COMPACT_ATOMS: atom_id res chain seq x y z
N MET A 1 8.66 -5.20 5.94
CA MET A 1 10.04 -5.37 6.46
C MET A 1 10.99 -4.24 6.07
N GLY A 2 10.98 -3.73 4.83
CA GLY A 2 11.91 -2.65 4.40
C GLY A 2 11.79 -1.30 5.12
N SER A 3 10.71 -1.01 5.84
CA SER A 3 10.50 0.24 6.58
C SER A 3 11.44 0.44 7.77
N ALA A 4 12.04 -0.63 8.33
CA ALA A 4 13.09 -0.49 9.34
C ALA A 4 14.34 0.21 8.79
N VAL A 5 14.64 0.01 7.49
CA VAL A 5 15.73 0.71 6.79
C VAL A 5 15.49 2.21 6.74
N GLU A 6 14.23 2.63 6.65
CA GLU A 6 13.88 4.05 6.59
C GLU A 6 14.27 4.78 7.88
N THR A 7 13.91 4.21 9.04
CA THR A 7 14.31 4.73 10.34
C THR A 7 15.84 4.72 10.50
N LEU A 8 16.48 3.58 10.22
CA LEU A 8 17.91 3.40 10.47
C LEU A 8 18.78 4.24 9.53
N CYS A 9 18.49 4.25 8.23
CA CYS A 9 19.20 5.08 7.26
C CYS A 9 18.93 6.57 7.49
N GLY A 10 17.69 6.97 7.79
CA GLY A 10 17.34 8.37 8.02
C GLY A 10 18.02 8.94 9.28
N GLN A 11 17.91 8.23 10.41
CA GLN A 11 18.58 8.65 11.64
C GLN A 11 20.11 8.64 11.51
N ALA A 12 20.68 7.63 10.82
CA ALA A 12 22.12 7.62 10.54
C ALA A 12 22.56 8.77 9.63
N TYR A 13 21.76 9.12 8.62
CA TYR A 13 22.03 10.24 7.74
C TYR A 13 22.00 11.57 8.49
N GLY A 14 20.97 11.80 9.31
CA GLY A 14 20.88 12.96 10.20
C GLY A 14 22.04 13.08 11.18
N ALA A 15 22.54 11.94 11.68
CA ALA A 15 23.69 11.86 12.58
C ALA A 15 25.06 11.91 11.86
N ASN A 16 25.09 12.16 10.55
CA ASN A 16 26.30 12.15 9.69
C ASN A 16 27.08 10.82 9.68
N LYS A 17 26.42 9.69 9.96
CA LYS A 17 27.00 8.33 9.89
C LYS A 17 26.79 7.74 8.49
N PHE A 18 27.39 8.37 7.48
CA PHE A 18 27.10 8.09 6.07
C PHE A 18 27.47 6.67 5.63
N ASP A 19 28.57 6.13 6.12
CA ASP A 19 29.07 4.78 5.86
C ASP A 19 28.05 3.68 6.23
N MET A 20 27.27 3.92 7.29
CA MET A 20 26.27 2.96 7.78
C MET A 20 25.07 2.79 6.85
N LEU A 21 24.76 3.78 5.99
CA LEU A 21 23.60 3.69 5.09
C LEU A 21 23.75 2.54 4.10
N GLY A 22 24.93 2.42 3.48
CA GLY A 22 25.23 1.32 2.55
C GLY A 22 25.18 -0.05 3.24
N ILE A 23 25.64 -0.13 4.48
CA ILE A 23 25.61 -1.36 5.29
C ILE A 23 24.16 -1.75 5.64
N TYR A 24 23.33 -0.80 6.08
CA TYR A 24 21.92 -1.07 6.38
C TYR A 24 21.13 -1.49 5.14
N MET A 25 21.39 -0.86 3.98
CA MET A 25 20.80 -1.27 2.71
C MET A 25 21.17 -2.73 2.39
N GLN A 26 22.46 -3.08 2.42
CA GLN A 26 22.92 -4.44 2.12
C GLN A 26 22.36 -5.47 3.11
N ARG A 27 22.39 -5.17 4.42
CA ARG A 27 21.84 -6.03 5.48
C ARG A 27 20.36 -6.30 5.25
N SER A 28 19.58 -5.26 4.93
CA SER A 28 18.16 -5.43 4.65
C SER A 28 17.92 -6.20 3.37
N THR A 29 18.71 -6.00 2.32
CA THR A 29 18.59 -6.78 1.08
C THR A 29 18.84 -8.26 1.36
N VAL A 30 19.90 -8.60 2.10
CA VAL A 30 20.20 -9.99 2.48
C VAL A 30 19.04 -10.61 3.25
N LEU A 31 18.53 -9.91 4.27
CA LEU A 31 17.43 -10.40 5.08
C LEU A 31 16.15 -10.58 4.24
N LEU A 32 15.80 -9.59 3.42
CA LEU A 32 14.59 -9.64 2.60
C LEU A 32 14.67 -10.75 1.55
N MET A 33 15.84 -10.95 0.92
CA MET A 33 16.06 -12.06 -0.01
C MET A 33 15.87 -13.41 0.67
N ALA A 34 16.43 -13.58 1.89
CA ALA A 34 16.24 -14.80 2.67
C ALA A 34 14.76 -15.05 3.02
N THR A 35 14.04 -14.01 3.44
CA THR A 35 12.60 -14.10 3.72
C THR A 35 11.74 -14.23 2.46
N GLY A 36 12.26 -13.85 1.29
CA GLY A 36 11.60 -14.04 0.00
C GLY A 36 11.53 -15.51 -0.42
N ILE A 37 12.46 -16.35 0.05
CA ILE A 37 12.49 -17.79 -0.25
C ILE A 37 11.21 -18.51 0.22
N PRO A 38 10.80 -18.45 1.50
CA PRO A 38 9.56 -19.10 1.94
C PRO A 38 8.32 -18.54 1.22
N LEU A 39 8.31 -17.25 0.87
CA LEU A 39 7.22 -16.66 0.08
C LEU A 39 7.20 -17.19 -1.37
N ALA A 40 8.36 -17.37 -1.99
CA ALA A 40 8.48 -17.97 -3.31
C ALA A 40 8.02 -19.44 -3.31
N VAL A 41 8.31 -20.19 -2.24
CA VAL A 41 7.78 -21.54 -2.04
C VAL A 41 6.26 -21.51 -1.94
N LEU A 42 5.68 -20.59 -1.18
CA LEU A 42 4.22 -20.41 -1.11
C LEU A 42 3.61 -20.14 -2.49
N TYR A 43 4.26 -19.29 -3.30
CA TYR A 43 3.83 -18.98 -4.68
C TYR A 43 3.93 -20.20 -5.60
N ALA A 44 4.98 -21.01 -5.46
CA ALA A 44 5.16 -22.26 -6.20
C ALA A 44 4.06 -23.30 -5.87
N PHE A 45 3.53 -23.27 -4.64
CA PHE A 45 2.39 -24.10 -4.21
C PHE A 45 1.03 -23.38 -4.31
N SER A 46 0.92 -22.28 -5.06
CA SER A 46 -0.32 -21.51 -5.17
C SER A 46 -1.52 -22.34 -5.66
N ARG A 47 -1.34 -23.21 -6.66
CA ARG A 47 -2.44 -24.06 -7.17
C ARG A 47 -3.07 -24.96 -6.08
N PRO A 48 -2.31 -25.85 -5.39
CA PRO A 48 -2.90 -26.69 -4.36
C PRO A 48 -3.45 -25.88 -3.17
N ILE A 49 -2.84 -24.74 -2.84
CA ILE A 49 -3.36 -23.85 -1.79
C ILE A 49 -4.73 -23.28 -2.19
N LEU A 50 -4.88 -22.79 -3.42
CA LEU A 50 -6.17 -22.25 -3.89
C LEU A 50 -7.26 -23.33 -3.94
N ILE A 51 -6.93 -24.54 -4.39
CA ILE A 51 -7.87 -25.67 -4.36
C ILE A 51 -8.27 -26.01 -2.91
N LEU A 52 -7.32 -25.99 -1.98
CA LEU A 52 -7.61 -26.21 -0.56
C LEU A 52 -8.53 -25.12 0.02
N LEU A 53 -8.41 -23.89 -0.46
CA LEU A 53 -9.27 -22.77 -0.08
C LEU A 53 -10.66 -22.80 -0.75
N GLY A 54 -10.93 -23.79 -1.60
CA GLY A 54 -12.25 -24.02 -2.22
C GLY A 54 -12.39 -23.48 -3.64
N GLU A 55 -11.31 -22.98 -4.26
CA GLU A 55 -11.35 -22.51 -5.65
C GLU A 55 -11.46 -23.67 -6.65
N SER A 56 -12.10 -23.41 -7.79
CA SER A 56 -12.23 -24.42 -8.84
C SER A 56 -10.86 -24.78 -9.43
N PRO A 57 -10.64 -26.03 -9.90
CA PRO A 57 -9.37 -26.42 -10.50
C PRO A 57 -8.94 -25.54 -11.68
N GLU A 58 -9.90 -25.01 -12.44
CA GLU A 58 -9.67 -24.13 -13.60
C GLU A 58 -9.16 -22.76 -13.15
N ILE A 59 -9.84 -22.13 -12.19
CA ILE A 59 -9.46 -20.83 -11.62
C ILE A 59 -8.10 -20.95 -10.92
N ALA A 60 -7.94 -21.96 -10.08
CA ALA A 60 -6.69 -22.22 -9.37
C ALA A 60 -5.51 -22.44 -10.33
N SER A 61 -5.74 -23.11 -11.47
CA SER A 61 -4.69 -23.32 -12.48
C SER A 61 -4.33 -22.03 -13.21
N ALA A 62 -5.32 -21.21 -13.60
CA ALA A 62 -5.08 -19.93 -14.25
C ALA A 62 -4.34 -18.94 -13.32
N ALA A 63 -4.79 -18.84 -12.07
CA ALA A 63 -4.15 -18.01 -11.04
C ALA A 63 -2.71 -18.45 -10.78
N ALA A 64 -2.46 -19.76 -10.66
CA ALA A 64 -1.12 -20.29 -10.42
C ALA A 64 -0.15 -19.95 -11.57
N ILE A 65 -0.57 -20.05 -12.83
CA ILE A 65 0.25 -19.67 -13.99
C ILE A 65 0.71 -18.21 -13.88
N PHE A 66 -0.20 -17.31 -13.49
CA PHE A 66 0.15 -15.90 -13.27
C PHE A 66 1.10 -15.74 -12.07
N VAL A 67 0.81 -16.41 -10.95
CA VAL A 67 1.62 -16.35 -9.72
C VAL A 67 3.05 -16.86 -9.96
N TYR A 68 3.24 -17.90 -10.77
CA TYR A 68 4.57 -18.41 -11.11
C TYR A 68 5.44 -17.36 -11.79
N GLY A 69 4.86 -16.56 -12.69
CA GLY A 69 5.58 -15.45 -13.33
C GLY A 69 5.89 -14.28 -12.39
N LEU A 70 5.28 -14.21 -11.21
CA LEU A 70 5.57 -13.23 -10.16
C LEU A 70 6.67 -13.67 -9.18
N ILE A 71 7.12 -14.93 -9.22
CA ILE A 71 8.20 -15.40 -8.32
C ILE A 71 9.47 -14.52 -8.43
N PRO A 72 9.95 -14.15 -9.63
CA PRO A 72 11.11 -13.26 -9.74
C PRO A 72 10.85 -11.84 -9.19
N GLN A 73 9.60 -11.37 -9.20
CA GLN A 73 9.21 -10.07 -8.64
C GLN A 73 9.42 -10.00 -7.12
N ILE A 74 9.23 -11.11 -6.40
CA ILE A 74 9.46 -11.17 -4.94
C ILE A 74 10.89 -10.71 -4.63
N PHE A 75 11.87 -11.22 -5.37
CA PHE A 75 13.28 -10.89 -5.20
C PHE A 75 13.61 -9.49 -5.73
N ALA A 76 12.96 -9.04 -6.80
CA ALA A 76 13.07 -7.66 -7.26
C ALA A 76 12.61 -6.68 -6.17
N TYR A 77 11.48 -6.96 -5.50
CA TYR A 77 11.00 -6.17 -4.36
C TYR A 77 11.95 -6.22 -3.16
N ALA A 78 12.48 -7.41 -2.84
CA ALA A 78 13.46 -7.56 -1.78
C ALA A 78 14.71 -6.69 -1.98
N ALA A 79 15.14 -6.46 -3.23
CA ALA A 79 16.20 -5.51 -3.57
C ALA A 79 15.73 -4.05 -3.63
N ASN A 80 14.59 -3.79 -4.28
CA ASN A 80 14.09 -2.44 -4.55
C ASN A 80 13.76 -1.67 -3.27
N PHE A 81 13.12 -2.29 -2.28
CA PHE A 81 12.72 -1.58 -1.06
C PHE A 81 13.93 -0.99 -0.29
N PRO A 82 15.00 -1.75 0.02
CA PRO A 82 16.19 -1.18 0.64
C PRO A 82 16.87 -0.09 -0.21
N ILE A 83 16.98 -0.30 -1.52
CA ILE A 83 17.56 0.67 -2.46
C ILE A 83 16.79 1.99 -2.42
N GLN A 84 15.45 1.94 -2.48
CA GLN A 84 14.63 3.14 -2.37
C GLN A 84 14.80 3.82 -1.02
N LYS A 85 14.80 3.07 0.10
CA LYS A 85 14.99 3.66 1.44
C LYS A 85 16.38 4.30 1.61
N PHE A 86 17.42 3.70 1.03
CA PHE A 86 18.77 4.27 0.98
C PHE A 86 18.79 5.63 0.26
N MET A 87 18.15 5.74 -0.91
CA MET A 87 18.06 7.01 -1.65
C MET A 87 17.13 8.02 -0.96
N GLN A 88 16.02 7.55 -0.37
CA GLN A 88 15.00 8.34 0.33
C GLN A 88 15.59 9.05 1.53
N ALA A 89 16.34 8.34 2.38
CA ALA A 89 17.00 8.92 3.55
C ALA A 89 17.88 10.15 3.20
N GLN A 90 18.45 10.16 2.00
CA GLN A 90 19.34 11.21 1.50
C GLN A 90 18.59 12.29 0.67
N SER A 91 17.27 12.22 0.58
CA SER A 91 16.44 13.08 -0.28
C SER A 91 16.77 12.99 -1.77
N ILE A 92 17.18 11.80 -2.27
CA ILE A 92 17.55 11.57 -3.68
C ILE A 92 16.40 10.91 -4.45
N MET A 93 15.32 11.65 -4.73
CA MET A 93 14.07 11.08 -5.28
C MET A 93 13.92 11.13 -6.80
N ALA A 94 14.50 12.14 -7.44
CA ALA A 94 14.38 12.32 -8.88
C ALA A 94 14.81 11.09 -9.71
N PRO A 95 15.94 10.41 -9.41
CA PRO A 95 16.35 9.24 -10.19
C PRO A 95 15.31 8.12 -10.16
N SER A 96 14.75 7.81 -8.99
CA SER A 96 13.74 6.78 -8.84
C SER A 96 12.47 7.11 -9.64
N ALA A 97 12.04 8.39 -9.64
CA ALA A 97 10.90 8.84 -10.43
C ALA A 97 11.12 8.72 -11.94
N TYR A 98 12.28 9.17 -12.45
CA TYR A 98 12.60 9.08 -13.87
C TYR A 98 12.74 7.63 -14.35
N ILE A 99 13.44 6.79 -13.57
CA ILE A 99 13.60 5.37 -13.87
C ILE A 99 12.23 4.69 -13.91
N SER A 100 11.38 4.91 -12.89
CA SER A 100 10.05 4.29 -12.83
C SER A 100 9.14 4.75 -13.98
N THR A 101 9.21 6.02 -14.37
CA THR A 101 8.44 6.56 -15.50
C THR A 101 8.91 5.95 -16.82
N ALA A 102 10.23 5.85 -17.04
CA ALA A 102 10.80 5.21 -18.22
C ALA A 102 10.45 3.71 -18.27
N THR A 103 10.55 3.01 -17.13
CA THR A 103 10.16 1.61 -17.02
C THR A 103 8.67 1.42 -17.31
N LEU A 104 7.79 2.33 -16.88
CA LEU A 104 6.36 2.23 -17.20
C LEU A 104 6.13 2.27 -18.72
N ALA A 105 6.79 3.19 -19.44
CA ALA A 105 6.69 3.24 -20.90
C ALA A 105 7.21 1.95 -21.56
N VAL A 106 8.35 1.44 -21.11
CA VAL A 106 8.92 0.16 -21.58
C VAL A 106 7.98 -1.01 -21.26
N HIS A 107 7.40 -1.03 -20.06
CA HIS A 107 6.47 -2.06 -19.62
C HIS A 107 5.25 -2.13 -20.52
N LEU A 108 4.64 -0.99 -20.87
CA LEU A 108 3.49 -0.95 -21.77
C LEU A 108 3.80 -1.56 -23.14
N ILE A 109 4.95 -1.20 -23.72
CA ILE A 109 5.38 -1.72 -25.02
C ILE A 109 5.65 -3.23 -24.95
N LEU A 110 6.43 -3.67 -23.96
CA LEU A 110 6.79 -5.08 -23.82
C LEU A 110 5.58 -5.96 -23.50
N SER A 111 4.69 -5.49 -22.61
CA SER A 111 3.44 -6.20 -22.29
C SER A 111 2.54 -6.33 -23.52
N TYR A 112 2.42 -5.28 -24.34
CA TYR A 112 1.67 -5.38 -25.60
C TYR A 112 2.25 -6.46 -26.53
N LEU A 113 3.57 -6.45 -26.75
CA LEU A 113 4.23 -7.43 -27.61
C LEU A 113 4.09 -8.86 -27.06
N VAL A 114 4.37 -9.06 -25.78
CA VAL A 114 4.34 -10.38 -25.14
C VAL A 114 2.95 -10.99 -25.10
N VAL A 115 1.94 -10.19 -24.76
CA VAL A 115 0.56 -10.69 -24.61
C VAL A 115 -0.12 -10.81 -25.97
N TYR A 116 -0.07 -9.78 -26.82
CA TYR A 116 -0.87 -9.75 -28.06
C TYR A 116 -0.13 -10.22 -29.31
N LYS A 117 1.20 -10.03 -29.40
CA LYS A 117 1.97 -10.46 -30.59
C LYS A 117 2.58 -11.85 -30.43
N PHE A 118 3.14 -12.15 -29.27
CA PHE A 118 3.80 -13.43 -29.00
C PHE A 118 2.87 -14.47 -28.35
N GLY A 119 1.69 -14.06 -27.86
CA GLY A 119 0.68 -14.99 -27.35
C GLY A 119 1.10 -15.72 -26.08
N LEU A 120 2.00 -15.15 -25.27
CA LEU A 120 2.54 -15.79 -24.05
C LEU A 120 1.56 -15.80 -22.86
N GLY A 121 0.35 -15.26 -23.04
CA GLY A 121 -0.76 -15.32 -22.08
C GLY A 121 -0.44 -14.75 -20.70
N LEU A 122 -1.05 -15.34 -19.66
CA LEU A 122 -0.92 -14.89 -18.26
C LEU A 122 0.51 -15.01 -17.73
N LEU A 123 1.24 -16.05 -18.13
CA LEU A 123 2.64 -16.23 -17.74
C LEU A 123 3.51 -15.12 -18.32
N GLY A 124 3.33 -14.82 -19.61
CA GLY A 124 4.03 -13.71 -20.27
C GLY A 124 3.75 -12.36 -19.59
N ALA A 125 2.49 -12.08 -19.27
CA ALA A 125 2.09 -10.84 -18.60
C ALA A 125 2.77 -10.66 -17.23
N SER A 126 2.71 -11.69 -16.38
CA SER A 126 3.33 -11.67 -15.05
C SER A 126 4.87 -11.62 -15.11
N LEU A 127 5.50 -12.32 -16.05
CA LEU A 127 6.94 -12.24 -16.26
C LEU A 127 7.39 -10.85 -16.74
N MET A 128 6.64 -10.18 -17.62
CA MET A 128 6.97 -8.81 -18.03
C MET A 128 6.89 -7.83 -16.86
N LEU A 129 5.91 -8.02 -15.98
CA LEU A 129 5.84 -7.25 -14.74
C LEU A 129 7.09 -7.49 -13.88
N SER A 130 7.48 -8.75 -13.68
CA SER A 130 8.71 -9.11 -12.96
C SER A 130 9.97 -8.46 -13.57
N ILE A 131 10.12 -8.51 -14.89
CA ILE A 131 11.25 -7.89 -15.61
C ILE A 131 11.25 -6.37 -15.40
N SER A 132 10.10 -5.73 -15.42
CA SER A 132 9.98 -4.27 -15.23
C SER A 132 10.50 -3.86 -13.86
N TRP A 133 10.19 -4.62 -12.82
CA TRP A 133 10.75 -4.38 -11.49
C TRP A 133 12.26 -4.58 -11.42
N TRP A 134 12.81 -5.58 -12.12
CA TRP A 134 14.26 -5.76 -12.22
C TRP A 134 14.94 -4.62 -12.99
N ILE A 135 14.32 -4.06 -14.03
CA ILE A 135 14.82 -2.85 -14.71
C ILE A 135 14.93 -1.69 -13.71
N ILE A 136 13.93 -1.51 -12.86
CA ILE A 136 13.95 -0.48 -11.80
C ILE A 136 15.10 -0.73 -10.83
N VAL A 137 15.23 -1.96 -10.31
CA VAL A 137 16.30 -2.33 -9.37
C VAL A 137 17.67 -2.06 -9.97
N ILE A 138 17.92 -2.53 -11.19
CA ILE A 138 19.20 -2.38 -11.88
C ILE A 138 19.48 -0.90 -12.15
N GLY A 139 18.51 -0.16 -12.68
CA GLY A 139 18.66 1.27 -12.96
C GLY A 139 18.98 2.08 -11.70
N GLN A 140 18.27 1.82 -10.59
CA GLN A 140 18.51 2.50 -9.33
C GLN A 140 19.87 2.12 -8.73
N PHE A 141 20.28 0.85 -8.81
CA PHE A 141 21.58 0.42 -8.34
C PHE A 141 22.73 1.02 -9.16
N ILE A 142 22.59 1.06 -10.50
CA ILE A 142 23.54 1.76 -11.38
C ILE A 142 23.68 3.23 -10.96
N TYR A 143 22.57 3.91 -10.66
CA TYR A 143 22.62 5.29 -10.17
C TYR A 143 23.41 5.38 -8.85
N ILE A 144 23.18 4.48 -7.88
CA ILE A 144 23.89 4.48 -6.60
C ILE A 144 25.40 4.34 -6.78
N VAL A 145 25.85 3.43 -7.66
CA VAL A 145 27.29 3.15 -7.82
C VAL A 145 28.02 4.18 -8.69
N THR A 146 27.31 4.92 -9.56
CA THR A 146 27.90 5.89 -10.48
C THR A 146 27.76 7.35 -10.03
N SER A 147 26.75 7.67 -9.21
CA SER A 147 26.46 9.04 -8.80
C SER A 147 27.43 9.57 -7.76
N SER A 148 27.94 10.78 -7.98
CA SER A 148 28.78 11.49 -7.00
C SER A 148 28.06 11.74 -5.67
N ARG A 149 26.72 11.85 -5.69
CA ARG A 149 25.90 12.09 -4.47
C ARG A 149 25.95 10.93 -3.50
N CYS A 150 26.09 9.70 -3.99
CA CYS A 150 26.06 8.50 -3.17
C CYS A 150 27.47 8.06 -2.71
N ARG A 151 28.54 8.75 -3.15
CA ARG A 151 29.94 8.32 -2.95
C ARG A 151 30.35 8.20 -1.48
N LEU A 152 29.79 9.02 -0.60
CA LEU A 152 30.06 8.95 0.85
C LEU A 152 29.22 7.88 1.56
N THR A 153 28.05 7.57 1.00
CA THR A 153 27.07 6.66 1.61
C THR A 153 27.16 5.23 1.09
N TRP A 154 27.77 5.05 -0.09
CA TRP A 154 28.02 3.77 -0.72
C TRP A 154 29.53 3.58 -0.89
N THR A 155 30.11 2.75 -0.01
CA THR A 155 31.55 2.43 0.02
C THR A 155 31.87 1.06 -0.57
N GLY A 156 30.89 0.43 -1.24
CA GLY A 156 31.00 -0.92 -1.79
C GLY A 156 30.39 -1.99 -0.90
N PHE A 157 30.54 -3.26 -1.32
CA PHE A 157 30.03 -4.40 -0.56
C PHE A 157 30.83 -4.64 0.71
N SER A 158 30.15 -4.96 1.80
CA SER A 158 30.77 -5.15 3.12
C SER A 158 30.24 -6.40 3.82
N ILE A 159 31.14 -7.15 4.45
CA ILE A 159 30.79 -8.31 5.30
C ILE A 159 29.96 -7.88 6.52
N GLN A 160 30.02 -6.61 6.93
CA GLN A 160 29.18 -6.07 8.01
C GLN A 160 27.68 -6.10 7.67
N ALA A 161 27.30 -6.34 6.41
CA ALA A 161 25.92 -6.62 6.04
C ALA A 161 25.36 -7.88 6.75
N PHE A 162 26.23 -8.83 7.12
CA PHE A 162 25.83 -10.09 7.76
C PHE A 162 25.87 -10.04 9.30
N SER A 163 26.27 -8.92 9.90
CA SER A 163 26.28 -8.76 11.36
C SER A 163 24.95 -8.22 11.89
N GLY A 164 24.56 -8.62 13.11
CA GLY A 164 23.35 -8.12 13.78
C GLY A 164 22.03 -8.42 13.06
N LEU A 165 22.00 -9.50 12.27
CA LEU A 165 20.80 -9.93 11.53
C LEU A 165 19.62 -10.30 12.45
N PRO A 166 19.80 -10.99 13.60
CA PRO A 166 18.67 -11.31 14.48
C PRO A 166 17.97 -10.08 15.04
N GLU A 167 18.72 -9.08 15.49
CA GLU A 167 18.17 -7.82 16.01
C GLU A 167 17.46 -7.03 14.90
N PHE A 168 18.09 -6.95 13.72
CA PHE A 168 17.51 -6.29 12.56
C PHE A 168 16.23 -6.99 12.09
N PHE A 169 16.19 -8.32 12.15
CA PHE A 169 15.00 -9.12 11.84
C PHE A 169 13.87 -8.84 12.82
N LYS A 170 14.14 -8.81 14.13
CA LYS A 170 13.12 -8.49 15.14
C LYS A 170 12.46 -7.13 14.89
N LEU A 171 13.25 -6.10 14.56
CA LEU A 171 12.74 -4.77 14.22
C LEU A 171 11.93 -4.81 12.90
N SER A 172 12.48 -5.46 11.87
CA SER A 172 11.83 -5.56 10.55
C SER A 172 10.52 -6.34 10.60
N LEU A 173 10.41 -7.34 11.48
CA LEU A 173 9.22 -8.16 11.68
C LEU A 173 8.07 -7.34 12.27
N ALA A 174 8.33 -6.48 13.26
CA ALA A 174 7.31 -5.60 13.82
C ALA A 174 6.72 -4.66 12.75
N SER A 175 7.58 -4.07 11.92
CA SER A 175 7.19 -3.32 10.72
C SER A 175 6.36 -4.12 9.73
N ALA A 176 6.72 -5.38 9.50
CA ALA A 176 6.02 -6.26 8.58
C ALA A 176 4.60 -6.54 9.07
N ILE A 177 4.47 -6.90 10.35
CA ILE A 177 3.19 -7.18 10.99
C ILE A 177 2.28 -5.96 10.91
N MET A 178 2.79 -4.75 11.22
CA MET A 178 2.01 -3.51 11.13
C MET A 178 1.36 -3.31 9.75
N LEU A 179 2.14 -3.44 8.67
CA LEU A 179 1.66 -3.26 7.29
C LEU A 179 0.78 -4.42 6.81
N CYS A 180 1.09 -5.66 7.22
CA CYS A 180 0.30 -6.83 6.89
C CYS A 180 -1.09 -6.74 7.54
N LEU A 181 -1.17 -6.35 8.82
CA LEU A 181 -2.43 -6.16 9.53
C LEU A 181 -3.30 -5.09 8.85
N GLU A 182 -2.70 -3.98 8.43
CA GLU A 182 -3.41 -2.94 7.68
C GLU A 182 -3.94 -3.45 6.34
N THR A 183 -3.13 -4.20 5.59
CA THR A 183 -3.54 -4.73 4.28
C THR A 183 -4.59 -5.84 4.41
N TRP A 184 -4.42 -6.75 5.38
CA TRP A 184 -5.34 -7.87 5.60
C TRP A 184 -6.70 -7.40 6.12
N TYR A 185 -6.73 -6.31 6.90
CA TYR A 185 -7.98 -5.68 7.31
C TYR A 185 -8.86 -5.34 6.10
N PHE A 186 -8.30 -4.70 5.06
CA PHE A 186 -9.06 -4.41 3.83
C PHE A 186 -9.60 -5.68 3.15
N GLN A 187 -8.84 -6.76 3.12
CA GLN A 187 -9.28 -8.03 2.51
C GLN A 187 -10.42 -8.68 3.30
N ILE A 188 -10.36 -8.63 4.64
CA ILE A 188 -11.44 -9.12 5.50
C ILE A 188 -12.73 -8.32 5.24
N LEU A 189 -12.64 -7.00 5.06
CA LEU A 189 -13.81 -6.18 4.76
C LEU A 189 -14.46 -6.54 3.42
N VAL A 190 -13.65 -6.81 2.38
CA VAL A 190 -14.15 -7.28 1.09
C VAL A 190 -14.90 -8.61 1.24
N LEU A 191 -14.34 -9.55 2.02
CA LEU A 191 -14.97 -10.84 2.29
C LEU A 191 -16.31 -10.67 3.04
N ILE A 192 -16.36 -9.79 4.05
CA ILE A 192 -17.59 -9.49 4.79
C ILE A 192 -18.65 -8.87 3.87
N ALA A 193 -18.27 -7.96 2.98
CA ALA A 193 -19.18 -7.36 2.01
C ALA A 193 -19.80 -8.42 1.07
N GLY A 194 -19.04 -9.47 0.72
CA GLY A 194 -19.53 -10.59 -0.07
C GLY A 194 -20.57 -11.49 0.63
N LEU A 195 -20.80 -11.30 1.94
CA LEU A 195 -21.80 -12.05 2.71
C LEU A 195 -23.11 -11.28 2.90
N LEU A 196 -23.23 -10.08 2.31
CA LEU A 196 -24.44 -9.26 2.39
C LEU A 196 -25.57 -9.81 1.51
N LYS A 197 -26.80 -9.31 1.74
CA LYS A 197 -28.03 -9.77 1.05
C LYS A 197 -27.99 -9.60 -0.48
N ASP A 198 -27.31 -8.56 -0.97
CA ASP A 198 -27.06 -8.33 -2.40
C ASP A 198 -25.55 -8.19 -2.65
N PRO A 199 -24.82 -9.32 -2.73
CA PRO A 199 -23.37 -9.31 -2.79
C PRO A 199 -22.84 -8.78 -4.13
N GLU A 200 -23.57 -8.95 -5.23
CA GLU A 200 -23.13 -8.50 -6.55
C GLU A 200 -23.09 -6.97 -6.61
N MET A 201 -24.18 -6.30 -6.22
CA MET A 201 -24.24 -4.84 -6.18
C MET A 201 -23.29 -4.25 -5.14
N ALA A 202 -23.19 -4.91 -3.97
CA ALA A 202 -22.28 -4.51 -2.90
C ALA A 202 -20.82 -4.53 -3.35
N LEU A 203 -20.38 -5.65 -3.93
CA LEU A 203 -18.99 -5.81 -4.37
C LEU A 203 -18.68 -4.92 -5.57
N ALA A 204 -19.61 -4.76 -6.53
CA ALA A 204 -19.40 -3.90 -7.68
C ALA A 204 -19.21 -2.42 -7.28
N SER A 205 -20.11 -1.88 -6.46
CA SER A 205 -20.02 -0.49 -5.99
C SER A 205 -18.82 -0.27 -5.06
N LEU A 206 -18.51 -1.23 -4.18
CA LEU A 206 -17.35 -1.19 -3.29
C LEU A 206 -16.04 -1.23 -4.08
N SER A 207 -15.94 -2.05 -5.12
CA SER A 207 -14.75 -2.14 -5.98
C SER A 207 -14.43 -0.81 -6.67
N VAL A 208 -15.44 -0.10 -7.17
CA VAL A 208 -15.27 1.25 -7.75
C VAL A 208 -14.76 2.22 -6.67
N CYS A 209 -15.39 2.25 -5.50
CA CYS A 209 -14.98 3.12 -4.39
C CYS A 209 -13.54 2.81 -3.92
N MET A 210 -13.18 1.54 -3.80
CA MET A 210 -11.84 1.09 -3.43
C MET A 210 -10.81 1.46 -4.49
N THR A 211 -11.17 1.39 -5.78
CA THR A 211 -10.27 1.80 -6.87
C THR A 211 -9.97 3.30 -6.79
N ILE A 212 -10.99 4.14 -6.60
CA ILE A 212 -10.81 5.59 -6.40
C ILE A 212 -9.95 5.85 -5.15
N SER A 213 -10.28 5.19 -4.03
CA SER A 213 -9.49 5.30 -2.79
C SER A 213 -8.04 4.85 -2.98
N GLY A 214 -7.78 3.81 -3.77
CA GLY A 214 -6.45 3.31 -4.07
C GLY A 214 -5.58 4.35 -4.77
N TRP A 215 -6.14 5.10 -5.73
CA TRP A 215 -5.41 6.20 -6.40
C TRP A 215 -5.00 7.31 -5.42
N VAL A 216 -5.92 7.72 -4.55
CA VAL A 216 -5.63 8.76 -3.55
C VAL A 216 -4.65 8.24 -2.49
N PHE A 217 -4.77 6.98 -2.11
CA PHE A 217 -3.86 6.34 -1.16
C PHE A 217 -2.41 6.35 -1.64
N MET A 218 -2.14 6.22 -2.94
CA MET A 218 -0.78 6.34 -3.48
C MET A 218 -0.15 7.71 -3.23
N ILE A 219 -0.96 8.77 -3.19
CA ILE A 219 -0.52 10.11 -2.80
C ILE A 219 -0.18 10.14 -1.30
N SER A 220 -1.02 9.56 -0.45
CA SER A 220 -0.75 9.43 0.99
C SER A 220 0.52 8.62 1.28
N VAL A 221 0.80 7.56 0.50
CA VAL A 221 2.06 6.80 0.60
C VAL A 221 3.27 7.68 0.29
N GLY A 222 3.15 8.60 -0.67
CA GLY A 222 4.19 9.60 -0.95
C GLY A 222 4.47 10.50 0.26
N PHE A 223 3.42 11.01 0.91
CA PHE A 223 3.56 11.81 2.14
C PHE A 223 4.05 10.99 3.34
N ASN A 224 3.64 9.72 3.47
CA ASN A 224 4.15 8.79 4.48
C ASN A 224 5.69 8.70 4.40
N ALA A 225 6.22 8.45 3.20
CA ALA A 225 7.67 8.37 2.99
C ALA A 225 8.36 9.72 3.26
N ALA A 226 7.78 10.83 2.81
CA ALA A 226 8.34 12.17 3.04
C ALA A 226 8.39 12.53 4.53
N ALA A 227 7.31 12.25 5.29
CA ALA A 227 7.26 12.45 6.73
C ALA A 227 8.32 11.59 7.43
N SER A 228 8.39 10.31 7.08
CA SER A 228 9.32 9.36 7.68
C SER A 228 10.77 9.78 7.49
N VAL A 229 11.18 10.16 6.28
CA VAL A 229 12.53 10.68 5.98
C VAL A 229 12.83 11.96 6.75
N ARG A 230 11.93 12.95 6.72
CA ARG A 230 12.18 14.24 7.39
C ARG A 230 12.28 14.08 8.90
N VAL A 231 11.35 13.34 9.52
CA VAL A 231 11.35 13.10 10.97
C VAL A 231 12.59 12.31 11.39
N SER A 232 12.93 11.22 10.68
CA SER A 232 14.12 10.41 11.02
C SER A 232 15.42 11.20 10.87
N ASN A 233 15.57 12.01 9.82
CA ASN A 233 16.76 12.86 9.62
C ASN A 233 16.88 13.93 10.73
N GLU A 234 15.81 14.65 11.05
CA GLU A 234 15.86 15.69 12.09
C GLU A 234 16.09 15.09 13.50
N LEU A 235 15.50 13.92 13.79
CA LEU A 235 15.78 13.20 15.04
C LEU A 235 17.23 12.70 15.11
N GLY A 236 17.75 12.15 14.01
CA GLY A 236 19.15 11.73 13.91
C GLY A 236 20.15 12.88 14.11
N ALA A 237 19.79 14.09 13.66
CA ALA A 237 20.56 15.30 13.85
C ALA A 237 20.43 15.93 15.25
N GLY A 238 19.57 15.39 16.12
CA GLY A 238 19.32 15.94 17.46
C GLY A 238 18.42 17.18 17.47
N ASN A 239 17.57 17.37 16.46
CA ASN A 239 16.70 18.54 16.28
C ASN A 239 15.20 18.21 16.52
N PRO A 240 14.75 17.97 17.76
CA PRO A 240 13.37 17.55 18.03
C PRO A 240 12.33 18.61 17.65
N LYS A 241 12.67 19.91 17.74
CA LYS A 241 11.78 21.01 17.32
C LYS A 241 11.54 21.00 15.80
N SER A 242 12.59 20.77 15.02
CA SER A 242 12.49 20.65 13.55
C SER A 242 11.75 19.38 13.13
N ALA A 243 11.92 18.28 13.86
CA ALA A 243 11.14 17.07 13.66
C ALA A 243 9.64 17.33 13.89
N ALA A 244 9.27 17.96 15.02
CA ALA A 244 7.88 18.31 15.32
C ALA A 244 7.28 19.28 14.29
N PHE A 245 8.05 20.28 13.86
CA PHE A 245 7.63 21.18 12.78
C PHE A 245 7.37 20.42 11.47
N SER A 246 8.22 19.46 11.12
CA SER A 246 8.05 18.63 9.93
C SER A 246 6.77 17.80 9.98
N VAL A 247 6.41 17.27 11.15
CA VAL A 247 5.12 16.57 11.35
C VAL A 247 3.95 17.49 10.99
N VAL A 248 3.91 18.70 11.59
CA VAL A 248 2.82 19.65 11.35
C VAL A 248 2.71 20.02 9.87
N VAL A 249 3.83 20.36 9.22
CA VAL A 249 3.83 20.77 7.81
C VAL A 249 3.35 19.64 6.91
N VAL A 250 3.85 18.42 7.07
CA VAL A 250 3.48 17.30 6.19
C VAL A 250 2.01 16.89 6.41
N THR A 251 1.53 16.88 7.66
CA THR A 251 0.12 16.59 7.97
C THR A 251 -0.82 17.64 7.40
N VAL A 252 -0.49 18.93 7.53
CA VAL A 252 -1.32 20.03 6.98
C VAL A 252 -1.37 19.98 5.46
N LEU A 253 -0.23 19.77 4.79
CA LEU A 253 -0.19 19.66 3.33
C LEU A 253 -0.99 18.46 2.81
N SER A 254 -0.84 17.31 3.48
CA SER A 254 -1.60 16.11 3.14
C SER A 254 -3.09 16.30 3.35
N PHE A 255 -3.50 16.91 4.47
CA PHE A 255 -4.90 17.23 4.74
C PHE A 255 -5.50 18.17 3.70
N ILE A 256 -4.80 19.26 3.34
CA ILE A 256 -5.27 20.21 2.32
C ILE A 256 -5.47 19.50 0.99
N LEU A 257 -4.50 18.68 0.56
CA LEU A 257 -4.61 17.97 -0.70
C LEU A 257 -5.74 16.92 -0.68
N ALA A 258 -5.85 16.15 0.41
CA ALA A 258 -6.92 15.18 0.57
C ALA A 258 -8.31 15.85 0.59
N ALA A 259 -8.44 17.03 1.22
CA ALA A 259 -9.66 17.82 1.22
C ALA A 259 -10.01 18.31 -0.20
N ILE A 260 -9.04 18.83 -0.96
CA ILE A 260 -9.25 19.25 -2.36
C ILE A 260 -9.73 18.07 -3.20
N ILE A 261 -9.05 16.93 -3.12
CA ILE A 261 -9.42 15.71 -3.87
C ILE A 261 -10.82 15.24 -3.49
N SER A 262 -11.16 15.28 -2.20
CA SER A 262 -12.47 14.87 -1.69
C SER A 262 -13.59 15.78 -2.18
N ILE A 263 -13.35 17.10 -2.24
CA ILE A 263 -14.28 18.08 -2.81
C ILE A 263 -14.49 17.82 -4.30
N VAL A 264 -13.42 17.56 -5.06
CA VAL A 264 -13.52 17.23 -6.48
C VAL A 264 -14.34 15.96 -6.70
N ILE A 265 -14.08 14.91 -5.92
CA ILE A 265 -14.82 13.64 -6.03
C ILE A 265 -16.30 13.81 -5.67
N LEU A 266 -16.61 14.62 -4.63
CA LEU A 266 -17.98 14.98 -4.29
C LEU A 266 -18.69 15.73 -5.42
N PHE A 267 -18.00 16.67 -6.06
CA PHE A 267 -18.55 17.46 -7.16
C PHE A 267 -18.88 16.57 -8.38
N PHE A 268 -18.07 15.55 -8.65
CA PHE A 268 -18.26 14.61 -9.75
C PHE A 268 -18.94 13.30 -9.34
N ARG A 269 -19.61 13.23 -8.18
CA ARG A 269 -20.15 11.99 -7.61
C ARG A 269 -21.06 11.19 -8.55
N ASP A 270 -21.83 11.88 -9.39
CA ASP A 270 -22.82 11.28 -10.28
C ASP A 270 -22.18 10.78 -11.60
N TYR A 271 -20.92 11.13 -11.88
CA TYR A 271 -20.26 10.84 -13.16
C TYR A 271 -18.99 10.01 -13.01
N ILE A 272 -18.26 10.14 -11.89
CA ILE A 272 -16.93 9.54 -11.71
C ILE A 272 -16.94 8.01 -11.81
N SER A 273 -18.05 7.37 -11.42
CA SER A 273 -18.22 5.92 -11.49
C SER A 273 -18.30 5.39 -12.92
N TYR A 274 -18.76 6.19 -13.89
CA TYR A 274 -18.93 5.75 -15.29
C TYR A 274 -17.59 5.48 -16.01
N ILE A 275 -16.47 5.90 -15.42
CA ILE A 275 -15.13 5.52 -15.90
C ILE A 275 -14.86 4.03 -15.63
N TYR A 276 -15.51 3.45 -14.62
CA TYR A 276 -15.28 2.09 -14.14
C TYR A 276 -16.44 1.12 -14.44
N THR A 277 -17.67 1.63 -14.57
CA THR A 277 -18.87 0.82 -14.85
C THR A 277 -19.72 1.40 -15.96
N GLY A 278 -20.33 0.53 -16.77
CA GLY A 278 -21.36 0.90 -17.74
C GLY A 278 -22.79 0.77 -17.21
N GLY A 279 -22.98 0.27 -15.99
CA GLY A 279 -24.30 0.03 -15.39
C GLY A 279 -24.78 1.19 -14.52
N ASP A 280 -25.97 1.71 -14.82
CA ASP A 280 -26.58 2.84 -14.10
C ASP A 280 -26.86 2.52 -12.63
N ASP A 281 -27.23 1.27 -12.30
CA ASP A 281 -27.50 0.87 -10.93
C ASP A 281 -26.25 0.94 -10.05
N VAL A 282 -25.09 0.50 -10.58
CA VAL A 282 -23.80 0.58 -9.88
C VAL A 282 -23.36 2.04 -9.77
N ALA A 283 -23.56 2.85 -10.81
CA ALA A 283 -23.23 4.28 -10.77
C ALA A 283 -24.05 5.03 -9.72
N ALA A 284 -25.36 4.75 -9.62
CA ALA A 284 -26.23 5.31 -8.60
C ALA A 284 -25.83 4.87 -7.19
N ALA A 285 -25.45 3.61 -7.00
CA ALA A 285 -24.94 3.11 -5.72
C ALA A 285 -23.62 3.82 -5.32
N VAL A 286 -22.68 3.99 -6.25
CA VAL A 286 -21.42 4.71 -6.01
C VAL A 286 -21.68 6.18 -5.70
N SER A 287 -22.57 6.86 -6.42
CA SER A 287 -22.93 8.25 -6.13
C SER A 287 -23.45 8.41 -4.69
N LYS A 288 -24.32 7.49 -4.24
CA LYS A 288 -24.80 7.45 -2.84
C LYS A 288 -23.69 7.20 -1.82
N LEU A 289 -22.68 6.40 -2.16
CA LEU A 289 -21.52 6.12 -1.30
C LEU A 289 -20.48 7.25 -1.32
N THR A 290 -20.49 8.12 -2.33
CA THR A 290 -19.45 9.12 -2.58
C THR A 290 -19.25 10.11 -1.42
N PRO A 291 -20.29 10.62 -0.72
CA PRO A 291 -20.06 11.47 0.45
C PRO A 291 -19.23 10.81 1.55
N LEU A 292 -19.42 9.51 1.72
CA LEU A 292 -18.71 8.73 2.73
C LEU A 292 -17.31 8.33 2.25
N LEU A 293 -17.17 8.06 0.95
CA LEU A 293 -15.86 7.95 0.30
C LEU A 293 -15.05 9.24 0.52
N ALA A 294 -15.62 10.41 0.27
CA ALA A 294 -14.94 11.68 0.44
C ALA A 294 -14.44 11.91 1.88
N LEU A 295 -15.26 11.57 2.88
CA LEU A 295 -14.82 11.63 4.28
C LEU A 295 -13.67 10.64 4.55
N THR A 296 -13.78 9.42 4.01
CA THR A 296 -12.73 8.40 4.10
C THR A 296 -11.42 8.86 3.46
N LEU A 297 -11.48 9.56 2.32
CA LEU A 297 -10.30 10.08 1.63
C LEU A 297 -9.56 11.14 2.45
N ILE A 298 -10.27 12.01 3.17
CA ILE A 298 -9.66 13.00 4.08
C ILE A 298 -8.89 12.28 5.19
N LEU A 299 -9.53 11.29 5.81
CA LEU A 299 -8.92 10.55 6.91
C LEU A 299 -7.74 9.68 6.46
N ASN A 300 -7.87 9.03 5.30
CA ASN A 300 -6.79 8.30 4.62
C ASN A 300 -5.69 9.24 4.08
N GLY A 301 -5.89 10.56 4.07
CA GLY A 301 -4.82 11.54 3.88
C GLY A 301 -3.93 11.62 5.12
N ILE A 302 -4.55 11.70 6.30
CA ILE A 302 -3.84 11.94 7.57
C ILE A 302 -3.17 10.67 8.11
N GLN A 303 -3.90 9.55 8.17
CA GLN A 303 -3.44 8.34 8.86
C GLN A 303 -2.10 7.80 8.32
N PRO A 304 -1.88 7.69 6.98
CA PRO A 304 -0.61 7.22 6.46
C PRO A 304 0.53 8.16 6.80
N VAL A 305 0.29 9.47 6.86
CA VAL A 305 1.32 10.44 7.27
C VAL A 305 1.76 10.21 8.70
N LEU A 306 0.81 10.04 9.63
CA LEU A 306 1.11 9.76 11.03
C LEU A 306 1.84 8.41 11.21
N SER A 307 1.46 7.39 10.43
CA SER A 307 2.19 6.13 10.36
C SER A 307 3.64 6.34 9.89
N GLY A 308 3.85 7.21 8.89
CA GLY A 308 5.18 7.61 8.42
C GLY A 308 6.01 8.32 9.50
N VAL A 309 5.39 9.21 10.28
CA VAL A 309 6.03 9.85 11.45
C VAL A 309 6.46 8.81 12.47
N ALA A 310 5.59 7.86 12.81
CA ALA A 310 5.91 6.79 13.74
C ALA A 310 7.05 5.90 13.24
N VAL A 311 7.09 5.60 11.95
CA VAL A 311 8.24 4.92 11.32
C VAL A 311 9.51 5.75 11.47
N GLY A 312 9.48 7.05 11.19
CA GLY A 312 10.63 7.95 11.35
C GLY A 312 11.14 8.04 12.80
N CYS A 313 10.23 7.97 13.78
CA CYS A 313 10.54 7.91 15.21
C CYS A 313 10.99 6.53 15.70
N GLY A 314 10.79 5.47 14.93
CA GLY A 314 11.05 4.08 15.35
C GLY A 314 9.95 3.48 16.24
N TRP A 315 8.74 4.03 16.25
CA TRP A 315 7.60 3.60 17.09
C TRP A 315 6.71 2.53 16.44
N GLN A 316 7.26 1.77 15.48
CA GLN A 316 6.52 0.80 14.68
C GLN A 316 5.81 -0.27 15.52
N ALA A 317 6.45 -0.75 16.59
CA ALA A 317 5.86 -1.75 17.48
C ALA A 317 4.64 -1.20 18.23
N PHE A 318 4.69 0.05 18.70
CA PHE A 318 3.57 0.70 19.37
C PHE A 318 2.39 0.87 18.41
N VAL A 319 2.65 1.37 17.20
CA VAL A 319 1.60 1.52 16.17
C VAL A 319 1.00 0.18 15.78
N ALA A 320 1.79 -0.90 15.72
CA ALA A 320 1.25 -2.23 15.47
C ALA A 320 0.19 -2.64 16.51
N TYR A 321 0.44 -2.39 17.81
CA TYR A 321 -0.55 -2.67 18.87
C TYR A 321 -1.81 -1.82 18.74
N VAL A 322 -1.66 -0.53 18.43
CA VAL A 322 -2.81 0.37 18.20
C VAL A 322 -3.63 -0.10 17.00
N ASN A 323 -3.00 -0.45 15.88
CA ASN A 323 -3.67 -0.97 14.69
C ASN A 323 -4.44 -2.26 14.98
N VAL A 324 -3.91 -3.17 15.81
CA VAL A 324 -4.66 -4.38 16.23
C VAL A 324 -5.94 -3.98 16.98
N GLY A 325 -5.83 -3.07 17.95
CA GLY A 325 -6.97 -2.59 18.73
C GLY A 325 -8.04 -1.93 17.86
N CYS A 326 -7.65 -0.94 17.05
CA CYS A 326 -8.59 -0.20 16.21
C CYS A 326 -9.19 -1.10 15.12
N TYR A 327 -8.36 -1.80 14.33
CA TYR A 327 -8.86 -2.54 13.16
C TYR A 327 -9.62 -3.81 13.54
N TYR A 328 -9.05 -4.62 14.44
CA TYR A 328 -9.56 -5.98 14.69
C TYR A 328 -10.50 -6.08 15.89
N VAL A 329 -10.28 -5.29 16.94
CA VAL A 329 -11.11 -5.35 18.16
C VAL A 329 -12.33 -4.43 18.04
N VAL A 330 -12.17 -3.24 17.44
CA VAL A 330 -13.26 -2.27 17.30
C VAL A 330 -13.86 -2.31 15.90
N GLY A 331 -13.04 -2.15 14.87
CA GLY A 331 -13.46 -2.00 13.48
C GLY A 331 -14.31 -3.16 12.97
N ILE A 332 -13.73 -4.37 12.92
CA ILE A 332 -14.41 -5.56 12.40
C ILE A 332 -15.74 -5.82 13.13
N PRO A 333 -15.81 -5.90 14.48
CA PRO A 333 -17.06 -6.16 15.17
C PRO A 333 -18.11 -5.08 14.97
N LEU A 334 -17.72 -3.80 15.05
CA LEU A 334 -18.64 -2.68 14.88
C LEU A 334 -19.29 -2.74 13.50
N GLY A 335 -18.51 -2.96 12.46
CA GLY A 335 -19.09 -2.92 11.14
C GLY A 335 -19.77 -4.23 10.73
N CYS A 336 -19.45 -5.39 11.33
CA CYS A 336 -20.33 -6.57 11.26
C CYS A 336 -21.71 -6.26 11.88
N LEU A 337 -21.72 -5.59 13.03
CA LEU A 337 -22.95 -5.21 13.71
C LEU A 337 -23.77 -4.20 12.88
N LEU A 338 -23.13 -3.21 12.26
CA LEU A 338 -23.80 -2.27 11.34
C LEU A 338 -24.31 -2.95 10.06
N GLY A 339 -23.49 -3.83 9.46
CA GLY A 339 -23.83 -4.48 8.18
C GLY A 339 -24.91 -5.55 8.29
N PHE A 340 -24.90 -6.37 9.34
CA PHE A 340 -25.80 -7.52 9.49
C PHE A 340 -26.94 -7.31 10.47
N TYR A 341 -26.71 -6.65 11.62
CA TYR A 341 -27.76 -6.50 12.64
C TYR A 341 -28.68 -5.32 12.34
N PHE A 342 -28.13 -4.20 11.89
CA PHE A 342 -28.91 -3.01 11.55
C PHE A 342 -29.40 -2.98 10.09
N ASP A 343 -29.08 -4.00 9.27
CA ASP A 343 -29.46 -4.09 7.85
C ASP A 343 -29.03 -2.86 7.01
N LEU A 344 -28.00 -2.15 7.44
CA LEU A 344 -27.50 -0.91 6.80
C LEU A 344 -26.53 -1.18 5.64
N GLY A 345 -26.70 -2.31 4.93
CA GLY A 345 -25.76 -2.91 3.97
C GLY A 345 -25.23 -2.04 2.81
N ALA A 346 -25.15 -2.59 1.59
CA ALA A 346 -24.74 -1.83 0.41
C ALA A 346 -25.98 -1.16 -0.16
N ALA A 347 -25.98 0.17 -0.21
CA ALA A 347 -27.19 0.93 -0.47
C ALA A 347 -27.82 0.67 -1.86
N VAL A 348 -28.83 -0.21 -1.94
CA VAL A 348 -30.01 -0.08 -2.82
C VAL A 348 -31.20 -0.83 -2.19
N ARG A 349 -32.19 -0.11 -1.65
CA ARG A 349 -33.58 -0.61 -1.64
C ARG A 349 -34.15 -0.38 -3.04
N HIS A 350 -34.62 -1.42 -3.71
CA HIS A 350 -35.36 -1.31 -4.98
C HIS A 350 -36.53 -0.30 -4.86
N PRO A 351 -36.85 0.48 -5.91
CA PRO A 351 -37.90 1.50 -5.87
C PRO A 351 -39.34 0.95 -6.00
N ARG A 352 -39.63 -0.30 -5.58
CA ARG A 352 -40.99 -0.88 -5.76
C ARG A 352 -41.71 -1.38 -4.52
N MET A 353 -41.15 -1.28 -3.33
CA MET A 353 -41.91 -1.51 -2.10
C MET A 353 -41.33 -0.66 -0.97
N VAL A 354 -41.92 0.51 -0.73
CA VAL A 354 -42.32 1.08 0.58
C VAL A 354 -42.93 2.44 0.23
N LEU A 355 -44.21 2.42 -0.13
CA LEU A 355 -45.13 3.44 0.33
C LEU A 355 -45.38 3.13 1.81
N ASP A 356 -45.41 4.19 2.61
CA ASP A 356 -45.80 4.26 4.01
C ASP A 356 -44.70 4.12 5.08
N ASN A 357 -44.38 5.32 5.61
CA ASN A 357 -43.98 5.63 6.97
C ASN A 357 -42.61 5.16 7.46
N LEU A 358 -41.61 6.05 7.32
CA LEU A 358 -40.63 6.38 8.37
C LEU A 358 -39.95 7.72 8.01
N PRO A 359 -39.73 8.65 8.97
CA PRO A 359 -38.92 9.85 8.74
C PRO A 359 -37.42 9.50 8.78
N HIS A 360 -36.65 10.12 7.88
CA HIS A 360 -35.18 10.07 7.69
C HIS A 360 -34.31 9.86 8.96
N PRO A 361 -33.08 9.28 8.86
CA PRO A 361 -32.15 9.39 7.72
C PRO A 361 -31.55 8.09 7.17
N ASP A 362 -31.35 8.09 5.85
CA ASP A 362 -30.59 7.12 5.07
C ASP A 362 -29.08 7.34 5.26
N GLN A 363 -28.36 6.36 5.82
CA GLN A 363 -26.88 6.34 5.80
C GLN A 363 -26.36 4.91 5.57
N SER A 364 -25.76 4.73 4.40
CA SER A 364 -25.08 3.52 3.91
C SER A 364 -23.79 3.27 4.71
N CYS A 365 -23.65 2.13 5.38
CA CYS A 365 -22.57 1.93 6.38
C CYS A 365 -21.37 1.07 5.96
N ILE A 366 -21.32 0.54 4.73
CA ILE A 366 -20.13 -0.20 4.28
C ILE A 366 -18.88 0.69 4.19
N SER A 367 -19.04 2.01 4.00
CA SER A 367 -17.91 2.95 4.01
C SER A 367 -17.69 3.71 5.33
N LEU A 368 -18.65 3.70 6.26
CA LEU A 368 -18.47 4.18 7.65
C LEU A 368 -17.48 3.27 8.40
N PHE A 369 -17.40 2.03 7.94
CA PHE A 369 -16.38 1.03 8.25
C PHE A 369 -14.95 1.48 7.92
N PHE A 370 -14.74 2.24 6.83
CA PHE A 370 -13.42 2.83 6.50
C PHE A 370 -13.16 4.15 7.24
N THR A 371 -14.22 4.83 7.64
CA THR A 371 -14.15 6.14 8.30
C THR A 371 -13.85 6.05 9.81
N TYR A 372 -14.35 5.02 10.50
CA TYR A 372 -14.29 4.97 11.97
C TYR A 372 -12.90 4.64 12.54
N ASN A 373 -11.94 4.25 11.71
CA ASN A 373 -10.66 3.67 12.17
C ASN A 373 -9.42 4.52 11.86
N SER A 374 -9.61 5.77 11.48
CA SER A 374 -8.53 6.72 11.19
C SER A 374 -8.47 7.88 12.21
N GLY A 375 -9.07 7.67 13.39
CA GLY A 375 -8.94 8.53 14.58
C GLY A 375 -7.99 7.95 15.62
#